data_AF-A0AAU4QRN8-F1
#
_entry.id   AF-A0AAU4QRN8-F1
#
_cell.length_a   1.000
_cell.length_b   1.000
_cell.length_c   1.000
_cell.angle_alpha   90.00
_cell.angle_beta   90.00
_cell.angle_gamma   90.00
#
_symmetry.space_group_name_H-M   'P 1'
#
loop_
_entity.id
_entity.type
_entity.pdbx_description
1 polymer ?
#
loop_
_entity_poly.entity_id
_entity_poly.type
_entity_poly.pdbx_seq_one_letter_code
_entity_poly.pdbx_strand_id
1 'polypeptide(L)'
;MKREPGFAAARWDDPFWHVVRMLADQSATQRGRYASAIEPPEIMSVLRSVGTPAAGGMISYLKNHDGVLDRLSAYWSKRRAVADSLLDLMRTEEQAKAEYASVSDQVLQSYGVKLEGYHKSSKALVNTVDAIVYRECRKTGVPVDTNPQSRAALVSDEYIWVSPRRLDGAMPDLLNPVAIWEIKEYWGKTGGGSKMSDAIYELHLVGLELRMFEDEFNIHVNHYAIIDGKDQWNSRKSDIRRAVDLLYSGILDELVVGREVLTEWPRIVSECSALVASSEEARNLGDSPTSLF
;
A
#
# COMPACT_ATOMS: atom_id res chain seq x y z
N MET A 1 -3.09 -6.31 6.50
CA MET A 1 -1.86 -7.13 6.53
C MET A 1 -0.66 -6.29 6.97
N LYS A 2 0.03 -6.72 8.05
CA LYS A 2 1.34 -6.20 8.47
C LYS A 2 2.48 -6.93 7.78
N ARG A 3 3.64 -6.27 7.68
CA ARG A 3 4.89 -6.87 7.18
C ARG A 3 5.40 -7.96 8.13
N GLU A 4 5.78 -9.12 7.58
CA GLU A 4 6.32 -10.23 8.39
C GLU A 4 7.79 -9.99 8.76
N PRO A 5 8.21 -10.30 10.02
CA PRO A 5 9.56 -10.02 10.52
C PRO A 5 10.73 -10.52 9.65
N GLY A 6 10.59 -11.68 9.01
CA GLY A 6 11.70 -12.33 8.28
C GLY A 6 12.22 -11.53 7.07
N PHE A 7 11.34 -10.76 6.43
CA PHE A 7 11.75 -9.80 5.41
C PHE A 7 11.63 -8.36 5.92
N ALA A 8 11.22 -8.15 7.18
CA ALA A 8 10.99 -6.86 7.83
C ALA A 8 12.26 -6.02 8.07
N ALA A 9 13.42 -6.66 8.06
CA ALA A 9 14.68 -5.98 8.37
C ALA A 9 15.17 -5.05 7.26
N ALA A 10 14.72 -5.20 6.01
CA ALA A 10 15.09 -4.26 4.95
C ALA A 10 14.46 -2.88 5.20
N ARG A 11 15.24 -1.82 5.09
CA ARG A 11 14.66 -0.47 4.97
C ARG A 11 14.10 -0.25 3.58
N TRP A 12 13.34 0.81 3.40
CA TRP A 12 12.73 1.19 2.12
C TRP A 12 13.80 1.51 1.05
N ASP A 13 14.99 1.93 1.48
CA ASP A 13 16.15 2.29 0.67
C ASP A 13 17.17 1.15 0.51
N ASP A 14 16.90 -0.06 1.05
CA ASP A 14 17.78 -1.23 0.87
C ASP A 14 17.96 -1.55 -0.63
N PRO A 15 19.21 -1.60 -1.15
CA PRO A 15 19.49 -1.98 -2.53
C PRO A 15 18.84 -3.29 -2.98
N PHE A 16 18.51 -4.20 -2.04
CA PHE A 16 17.74 -5.41 -2.29
C PHE A 16 16.46 -5.16 -3.10
N TRP A 17 15.74 -4.05 -2.87
CA TRP A 17 14.51 -3.75 -3.62
C TRP A 17 14.77 -3.40 -5.08
N HIS A 18 15.96 -2.94 -5.42
CA HIS A 18 16.38 -2.78 -6.82
C HIS A 18 16.67 -4.13 -7.46
N VAL A 19 17.28 -5.05 -6.71
CA VAL A 19 17.52 -6.43 -7.17
C VAL A 19 16.19 -7.14 -7.46
N VAL A 20 15.19 -7.01 -6.59
CA VAL A 20 13.83 -7.54 -6.82
C VAL A 20 13.21 -6.97 -8.10
N ARG A 21 13.28 -5.63 -8.28
CA ARG A 21 12.74 -4.94 -9.46
C ARG A 21 13.43 -5.40 -10.75
N MET A 22 14.76 -5.51 -10.74
CA MET A 22 15.53 -5.99 -11.88
C MET A 22 15.17 -7.44 -12.22
N LEU A 23 14.98 -8.31 -11.23
CA LEU A 23 14.55 -9.69 -11.48
C LEU A 23 13.13 -9.74 -12.08
N ALA A 24 12.23 -8.87 -11.63
CA ALA A 24 10.85 -8.80 -12.13
C ALA A 24 10.73 -8.27 -13.57
N ASP A 25 11.72 -7.51 -14.04
CA ASP A 25 11.77 -7.04 -15.41
C ASP A 25 12.15 -8.16 -16.41
N GLN A 26 12.75 -9.25 -15.93
CA GLN A 26 13.19 -10.35 -16.78
C GLN A 26 11.99 -11.11 -17.35
N SER A 27 11.88 -11.20 -18.69
CA SER A 27 10.76 -11.88 -19.36
C SER A 27 10.53 -13.31 -18.88
N ALA A 28 11.61 -14.04 -18.57
CA ALA A 28 11.58 -15.40 -18.05
C ALA A 28 10.89 -15.53 -16.68
N THR A 29 10.87 -14.47 -15.86
CA THR A 29 10.26 -14.46 -14.52
C THR A 29 8.84 -13.89 -14.52
N GLN A 30 8.37 -13.37 -15.65
CA GLN A 30 7.02 -12.81 -15.76
C GLN A 30 5.94 -13.91 -15.90
N ARG A 31 6.28 -15.03 -16.57
CA ARG A 31 5.36 -16.16 -16.83
C ARG A 31 6.11 -17.50 -16.80
N GLY A 32 5.37 -18.60 -16.68
CA GLY A 32 5.95 -19.95 -16.72
C GLY A 32 6.69 -20.34 -15.44
N ARG A 33 7.70 -21.21 -15.57
CA ARG A 33 8.33 -21.91 -14.43
C ARG A 33 8.88 -20.99 -13.34
N TYR A 34 9.47 -19.85 -13.72
CA TYR A 34 10.13 -18.94 -12.77
C TYR A 34 9.22 -17.86 -12.19
N ALA A 35 7.97 -17.83 -12.63
CA ALA A 35 7.05 -16.79 -12.20
C ALA A 35 6.60 -16.95 -10.75
N SER A 36 6.79 -18.13 -10.16
CA SER A 36 6.35 -18.44 -8.79
C SER A 36 7.49 -18.68 -7.83
N ALA A 37 8.52 -19.37 -8.28
CA ALA A 37 9.70 -19.71 -7.50
C ALA A 37 10.87 -19.75 -8.47
N ILE A 38 12.05 -19.42 -7.98
CA ILE A 38 13.28 -19.51 -8.75
C ILE A 38 14.42 -19.80 -7.78
N GLU A 39 15.13 -20.88 -8.02
CA GLU A 39 16.23 -21.28 -7.14
C GLU A 39 17.46 -20.40 -7.37
N PRO A 40 18.35 -20.23 -6.36
CA PRO A 40 19.53 -19.38 -6.48
C PRO A 40 20.37 -19.62 -7.77
N PRO A 41 20.69 -20.87 -8.16
CA PRO A 41 21.44 -21.12 -9.40
C PRO A 41 20.67 -20.73 -10.66
N GLU A 42 19.35 -20.82 -10.62
CA GLU A 42 18.47 -20.50 -11.75
C GLU A 42 18.37 -18.99 -11.97
N ILE A 43 18.38 -18.18 -10.91
CA ILE A 43 18.44 -16.71 -11.00
C ILE A 43 19.66 -16.31 -11.84
N MET A 44 20.83 -16.87 -11.53
CA MET A 44 22.06 -16.60 -12.26
C MET A 44 21.98 -17.09 -13.71
N SER A 45 21.32 -18.21 -13.95
CA SER A 45 21.08 -18.73 -15.31
C SER A 45 20.17 -17.81 -16.13
N VAL A 46 19.08 -17.33 -15.53
CA VAL A 46 18.15 -16.39 -16.17
C VAL A 46 18.88 -15.12 -16.56
N LEU A 47 19.63 -14.51 -15.63
CA LEU A 47 20.39 -13.28 -15.91
C LEU A 47 21.43 -13.48 -17.02
N ARG A 48 22.14 -14.61 -17.03
CA ARG A 48 23.08 -14.94 -18.13
C ARG A 48 22.38 -15.10 -19.47
N SER A 49 21.20 -15.73 -19.50
CA SER A 49 20.44 -15.95 -20.73
C SER A 49 19.90 -14.65 -21.34
N VAL A 50 19.63 -13.65 -20.50
CA VAL A 50 19.17 -12.32 -20.94
C VAL A 50 20.31 -11.56 -21.62
N GLY A 51 21.53 -11.66 -21.09
CA GLY A 51 22.75 -11.18 -21.76
C GLY A 51 22.86 -9.66 -21.92
N THR A 52 22.05 -8.86 -21.22
CA THR A 52 22.11 -7.39 -21.28
C THR A 52 23.20 -6.83 -20.36
N PRO A 53 23.72 -5.61 -20.60
CA PRO A 53 24.64 -4.95 -19.68
C PRO A 53 24.09 -4.83 -18.25
N ALA A 54 22.79 -4.53 -18.11
CA ALA A 54 22.12 -4.48 -16.81
C ALA A 54 22.13 -5.85 -16.11
N ALA A 55 21.86 -6.94 -16.82
CA ALA A 55 21.95 -8.29 -16.26
C ALA A 55 23.39 -8.66 -15.87
N GLY A 56 24.39 -8.26 -16.66
CA GLY A 56 25.80 -8.42 -16.33
C GLY A 56 26.22 -7.65 -15.06
N GLY A 57 25.72 -6.42 -14.91
CA GLY A 57 25.90 -5.62 -13.70
C GLY A 57 25.24 -6.28 -12.49
N MET A 58 24.02 -6.79 -12.62
CA MET A 58 23.31 -7.51 -11.56
C MET A 58 24.02 -8.80 -11.15
N ILE A 59 24.55 -9.58 -12.11
CA ILE A 59 25.37 -10.76 -11.83
C ILE A 59 26.60 -10.39 -10.99
N SER A 60 27.27 -9.29 -11.34
CA SER A 60 28.45 -8.81 -10.63
C SER A 60 28.09 -8.37 -9.21
N TYR A 61 26.97 -7.65 -9.06
CA TYR A 61 26.43 -7.26 -7.76
C TYR A 61 26.14 -8.49 -6.89
N LEU A 62 25.37 -9.46 -7.39
CA LEU A 62 24.98 -10.65 -6.64
C LEU A 62 26.18 -11.50 -6.20
N LYS A 63 27.25 -11.57 -7.01
CA LYS A 63 28.49 -12.29 -6.64
C LYS A 63 29.27 -11.64 -5.52
N ASN A 64 29.13 -10.33 -5.35
CA ASN A 64 29.87 -9.55 -4.36
C ASN A 64 29.08 -9.34 -3.06
N HIS A 65 27.86 -9.86 -2.97
CA HIS A 65 26.99 -9.70 -1.80
C HIS A 65 26.46 -11.07 -1.36
N ASP A 66 27.16 -11.67 -0.40
CA ASP A 66 26.81 -12.97 0.16
C ASP A 66 25.39 -12.98 0.74
N GLY A 67 24.68 -14.10 0.55
CA GLY A 67 23.32 -14.30 1.06
C GLY A 67 22.20 -13.55 0.31
N VAL A 68 22.51 -12.57 -0.55
CA VAL A 68 21.49 -11.84 -1.32
C VAL A 68 20.74 -12.76 -2.27
N LEU A 69 21.43 -13.73 -2.87
CA LEU A 69 20.82 -14.66 -3.82
C LEU A 69 19.78 -15.58 -3.16
N ASP A 70 20.10 -16.11 -1.98
CA ASP A 70 19.19 -16.96 -1.19
C ASP A 70 18.00 -16.13 -0.68
N ARG A 71 18.28 -14.91 -0.17
CA ARG A 71 17.23 -13.96 0.25
C ARG A 71 16.30 -13.61 -0.91
N LEU A 72 16.84 -13.38 -2.11
CA LEU A 72 16.07 -13.05 -3.31
C LEU A 72 15.18 -14.23 -3.72
N SER A 73 15.72 -15.44 -3.73
CA SER A 73 14.95 -16.66 -4.03
C SER A 73 13.80 -16.86 -3.04
N ALA A 74 14.09 -16.77 -1.74
CA ALA A 74 13.09 -16.91 -0.69
C ALA A 74 12.00 -15.83 -0.78
N TYR A 75 12.41 -14.57 -1.01
CA TYR A 75 11.47 -13.46 -1.18
C TYR A 75 10.62 -13.65 -2.43
N TRP A 76 11.18 -14.15 -3.54
CA TRP A 76 10.46 -14.35 -4.79
C TRP A 76 9.25 -15.27 -4.62
N SER A 77 9.45 -16.39 -3.93
CA SER A 77 8.37 -17.33 -3.59
C SER A 77 7.36 -16.70 -2.63
N LYS A 78 7.83 -16.02 -1.57
CA LYS A 78 6.97 -15.36 -0.59
C LYS A 78 6.08 -14.30 -1.24
N ARG A 79 6.67 -13.42 -2.05
CA ARG A 79 6.01 -12.34 -2.78
C ARG A 79 4.82 -12.84 -3.58
N ARG A 80 4.98 -13.98 -4.27
CA ARG A 80 3.87 -14.56 -5.02
C ARG A 80 2.81 -15.18 -4.10
N ALA A 81 3.22 -15.96 -3.11
CA ALA A 81 2.27 -16.59 -2.19
C ALA A 81 1.37 -15.54 -1.52
N VAL A 82 1.96 -14.45 -1.04
CA VAL A 82 1.23 -13.31 -0.48
C VAL A 82 0.28 -12.71 -1.52
N ALA A 83 0.78 -12.37 -2.71
CA ALA A 83 -0.05 -11.77 -3.76
C ALA A 83 -1.25 -12.64 -4.16
N ASP A 84 -1.07 -13.96 -4.25
CA ASP A 84 -2.14 -14.90 -4.56
C ASP A 84 -3.17 -14.94 -3.40
N SER A 85 -2.74 -14.95 -2.13
CA SER A 85 -3.65 -14.82 -0.98
C SER A 85 -4.41 -13.49 -0.94
N LEU A 86 -3.76 -12.38 -1.31
CA LEU A 86 -4.43 -11.08 -1.41
C LEU A 86 -5.54 -11.09 -2.47
N LEU A 87 -5.31 -11.72 -3.62
CA LEU A 87 -6.33 -11.86 -4.67
C LEU A 87 -7.53 -12.69 -4.22
N ASP A 88 -7.32 -13.69 -3.35
CA ASP A 88 -8.40 -14.50 -2.80
C ASP A 88 -9.31 -13.71 -1.85
N LEU A 89 -8.75 -12.73 -1.14
CA LEU A 89 -9.48 -11.83 -0.24
C LEU A 89 -10.29 -10.77 -0.97
N MET A 90 -9.91 -10.41 -2.19
CA MET A 90 -10.63 -9.43 -2.99
C MET A 90 -12.05 -9.89 -3.34
N ARG A 91 -12.93 -8.91 -3.46
CA ARG A 91 -14.36 -9.11 -3.68
C ARG A 91 -14.73 -8.80 -5.12
N THR A 92 -15.83 -9.37 -5.59
CA THR A 92 -16.55 -8.81 -6.74
C THR A 92 -17.31 -7.56 -6.32
N GLU A 93 -17.76 -6.75 -7.28
CA GLU A 93 -18.56 -5.56 -6.96
C GLU A 93 -19.85 -5.92 -6.20
N GLU A 94 -20.51 -7.01 -6.59
CA GLU A 94 -21.72 -7.50 -5.94
C GLU A 94 -21.47 -7.91 -4.48
N GLN A 95 -20.35 -8.60 -4.22
CA GLN A 95 -19.94 -8.98 -2.87
C GLN A 95 -19.66 -7.73 -2.01
N ALA A 96 -18.92 -6.76 -2.54
CA ALA A 96 -18.62 -5.52 -1.83
C ALA A 96 -19.89 -4.72 -1.50
N LYS A 97 -20.87 -4.67 -2.41
CA LYS A 97 -22.18 -4.05 -2.19
C LYS A 97 -22.97 -4.74 -1.07
N ALA A 98 -23.04 -6.06 -1.11
CA ALA A 98 -23.77 -6.85 -0.13
C ALA A 98 -23.18 -6.71 1.27
N GLU A 99 -21.84 -6.67 1.37
CA GLU A 99 -21.15 -6.47 2.64
C GLU A 99 -21.22 -5.03 3.13
N TYR A 100 -21.20 -4.04 2.25
CA TYR A 100 -21.44 -2.66 2.67
C TYR A 100 -22.80 -2.50 3.35
N ALA A 101 -23.84 -3.17 2.82
CA ALA A 101 -25.18 -3.15 3.39
C ALA A 101 -25.27 -3.78 4.80
N SER A 102 -24.29 -4.59 5.23
CA SER A 102 -24.24 -5.08 6.62
C SER A 102 -23.48 -4.15 7.57
N VAL A 103 -22.78 -3.13 7.03
CA VAL A 103 -21.97 -2.18 7.79
C VAL A 103 -22.67 -0.82 7.92
N SER A 104 -23.52 -0.45 6.97
CA SER A 104 -24.16 0.86 6.92
C SER A 104 -25.54 0.80 6.25
N ASP A 105 -26.50 1.50 6.85
CA ASP A 105 -27.84 1.73 6.26
C ASP A 105 -27.85 2.93 5.28
N GLN A 106 -26.72 3.64 5.14
CA GLN A 106 -26.65 4.79 4.23
C GLN A 106 -26.70 4.35 2.77
N VAL A 107 -27.33 5.18 1.93
CA VAL A 107 -27.42 4.94 0.49
C VAL A 107 -26.02 4.84 -0.11
N LEU A 108 -25.73 3.67 -0.71
CA LEU A 108 -24.47 3.43 -1.39
C LEU A 108 -24.30 4.39 -2.58
N GLN A 109 -23.16 5.08 -2.63
CA GLN A 109 -22.86 5.99 -3.71
C GLN A 109 -22.26 5.26 -4.93
N SER A 110 -22.26 5.95 -6.07
CA SER A 110 -21.58 5.50 -7.29
C SER A 110 -20.75 6.62 -7.89
N TYR A 111 -19.74 6.26 -8.69
CA TYR A 111 -18.97 7.26 -9.43
C TYR A 111 -19.85 7.86 -10.53
N GLY A 112 -19.86 9.20 -10.60
CA GLY A 112 -20.59 9.94 -11.61
C GLY A 112 -19.94 9.81 -12.98
N VAL A 113 -20.38 8.86 -13.80
CA VAL A 113 -20.05 8.86 -15.23
C VAL A 113 -21.13 9.65 -15.97
N LYS A 114 -20.72 10.76 -16.61
CA LYS A 114 -21.61 11.65 -17.38
C LYS A 114 -21.95 11.14 -18.79
N LEU A 115 -21.39 10.01 -19.20
CA LEU A 115 -21.64 9.39 -20.50
C LEU A 115 -22.67 8.26 -20.38
N GLU A 116 -23.75 8.35 -21.15
CA GLU A 116 -24.77 7.30 -21.25
C GLU A 116 -24.17 6.00 -21.79
N GLY A 117 -24.61 4.86 -21.26
CA GLY A 117 -24.17 3.51 -21.69
C GLY A 117 -22.88 2.98 -21.04
N TYR A 118 -22.18 3.76 -20.21
CA TYR A 118 -21.00 3.30 -19.48
C TYR A 118 -21.35 2.76 -18.08
N HIS A 119 -20.64 1.71 -17.65
CA HIS A 119 -20.77 1.14 -16.31
C HIS A 119 -20.46 2.19 -15.25
N LYS A 120 -21.42 2.45 -14.36
CA LYS A 120 -21.25 3.31 -13.19
C LYS A 120 -20.81 2.44 -12.02
N SER A 121 -19.50 2.32 -11.85
CA SER A 121 -18.94 1.59 -10.70
C SER A 121 -19.45 2.20 -9.39
N SER A 122 -19.83 1.33 -8.45
CA SER A 122 -20.15 1.75 -7.09
C SER A 122 -18.92 2.24 -6.34
N LYS A 123 -19.16 2.97 -5.25
CA LYS A 123 -18.16 3.37 -4.25
C LYS A 123 -18.16 2.41 -3.04
N ALA A 124 -18.40 1.12 -3.26
CA ALA A 124 -18.65 0.16 -2.18
C ALA A 124 -17.51 0.07 -1.17
N LEU A 125 -16.26 0.01 -1.62
CA LEU A 125 -15.09 0.03 -0.74
C LEU A 125 -14.95 1.38 -0.05
N VAL A 126 -15.04 2.49 -0.79
CA VAL A 126 -14.91 3.85 -0.22
C VAL A 126 -15.94 4.08 0.87
N ASN A 127 -17.22 3.82 0.59
CA ASN A 127 -18.27 3.99 1.59
C ASN A 127 -18.15 3.00 2.76
N THR A 128 -17.59 1.79 2.55
CA THR A 128 -17.31 0.86 3.65
C THR A 128 -16.20 1.40 4.56
N VAL A 129 -15.11 1.91 3.97
CA VAL A 129 -14.02 2.55 4.70
C VAL A 129 -14.56 3.73 5.51
N ASP A 130 -15.28 4.64 4.88
CA ASP A 130 -15.90 5.80 5.55
C ASP A 130 -16.78 5.38 6.72
N ALA A 131 -17.72 4.45 6.49
CA ALA A 131 -18.65 4.00 7.51
C ALA A 131 -17.92 3.42 8.75
N ILE A 132 -16.87 2.63 8.51
CA ILE A 132 -16.05 2.07 9.59
C ILE A 132 -15.28 3.18 10.30
N VAL A 133 -14.59 4.06 9.57
CA VAL A 133 -13.81 5.16 10.16
C VAL A 133 -14.70 6.01 11.05
N TYR A 134 -15.86 6.46 10.55
CA TYR A 134 -16.80 7.27 11.33
C TYR A 134 -17.37 6.52 12.53
N ARG A 135 -17.56 5.21 12.44
CA ARG A 135 -18.06 4.41 13.56
C ARG A 135 -17.01 4.30 14.65
N GLU A 136 -15.76 4.00 14.29
CA GLU A 136 -14.68 3.83 15.25
C GLU A 136 -14.26 5.17 15.88
N CYS A 137 -14.08 6.22 15.08
CA CYS A 137 -13.71 7.55 15.59
C CYS A 137 -14.77 8.15 16.51
N ARG A 138 -16.06 7.84 16.29
CA ARG A 138 -17.14 8.27 17.20
C ARG A 138 -17.04 7.66 18.59
N LYS A 139 -16.41 6.50 18.75
CA LYS A 139 -16.22 5.87 20.07
C LYS A 139 -15.20 6.62 20.91
N THR A 140 -14.21 7.24 20.27
CA THR A 140 -13.07 7.92 20.92
C THR A 140 -13.19 9.45 20.88
N GLY A 141 -14.03 9.99 20.00
CA GLY A 141 -14.15 11.44 19.78
C GLY A 141 -13.02 12.03 18.93
N VAL A 142 -12.15 11.20 18.35
CA VAL A 142 -11.04 11.64 17.51
C VAL A 142 -11.59 12.19 16.18
N PRO A 143 -11.14 13.38 15.73
CA PRO A 143 -11.53 13.91 14.42
C PRO A 143 -10.90 13.11 13.29
N VAL A 144 -11.51 13.21 12.10
CA VAL A 144 -11.06 12.49 10.91
C VAL A 144 -11.55 13.19 9.64
N ASP A 145 -10.72 13.19 8.59
CA ASP A 145 -11.09 13.64 7.25
C ASP A 145 -11.13 12.45 6.29
N THR A 146 -12.34 12.03 5.89
CA THR A 146 -12.55 10.94 4.91
C THR A 146 -12.88 11.44 3.51
N ASN A 147 -12.85 12.76 3.28
CA ASN A 147 -13.04 13.33 1.95
C ASN A 147 -12.11 14.54 1.73
N PRO A 148 -10.79 14.32 1.69
CA PRO A 148 -9.81 15.40 1.57
C PRO A 148 -10.04 16.29 0.36
N GLN A 149 -10.24 17.59 0.59
CA GLN A 149 -10.32 18.60 -0.48
C GLN A 149 -8.99 19.32 -0.73
N SER A 150 -7.96 18.99 0.05
CA SER A 150 -6.61 19.53 -0.08
C SER A 150 -5.55 18.41 0.09
N ARG A 151 -4.27 18.79 0.06
CA ARG A 151 -3.15 17.86 0.28
C ARG A 151 -2.93 17.72 1.79
N ALA A 152 -2.48 16.55 2.23
CA ALA A 152 -1.97 16.43 3.58
C ALA A 152 -0.67 17.23 3.71
N ALA A 153 -0.40 17.78 4.88
CA ALA A 153 0.81 18.53 5.16
C ALA A 153 1.30 18.27 6.59
N LEU A 154 2.60 18.12 6.74
CA LEU A 154 3.30 18.17 8.02
C LEU A 154 3.98 19.52 8.10
N VAL A 155 3.66 20.32 9.11
CA VAL A 155 4.14 21.71 9.22
C VAL A 155 4.53 22.00 10.65
N SER A 156 5.75 22.52 10.82
CA SER A 156 6.27 23.15 12.02
C SER A 156 7.14 24.37 11.64
N ASP A 157 7.83 24.96 12.62
CA ASP A 157 8.84 25.99 12.36
C ASP A 157 10.13 25.42 11.73
N GLU A 158 10.38 24.11 11.87
CA GLU A 158 11.63 23.45 11.43
C GLU A 158 11.48 22.66 10.14
N TYR A 159 10.26 22.23 9.81
CA TYR A 159 10.02 21.34 8.68
C TYR A 159 8.70 21.63 7.99
N ILE A 160 8.67 21.28 6.71
CA ILE A 160 7.45 21.25 5.91
C ILE A 160 7.49 20.06 4.96
N TRP A 161 6.39 19.31 4.93
CA TRP A 161 6.11 18.32 3.91
C TRP A 161 4.68 18.50 3.44
N VAL A 162 4.44 18.31 2.15
CA VAL A 162 3.11 18.37 1.56
C VAL A 162 2.97 17.18 0.63
N SER A 163 1.90 16.40 0.80
CA SER A 163 1.68 15.20 0.02
C SER A 163 1.69 15.52 -1.49
N PRO A 164 2.28 14.66 -2.33
CA PRO A 164 2.46 14.93 -3.76
C PRO A 164 1.12 14.95 -4.52
N ARG A 165 0.06 14.44 -3.88
CA ARG A 165 -1.31 14.37 -4.39
C ARG A 165 -2.32 14.50 -3.25
N ARG A 166 -3.61 14.66 -3.60
CA ARG A 166 -4.71 14.46 -2.65
C ARG A 166 -4.88 12.97 -2.36
N LEU A 167 -5.23 12.66 -1.12
CA LEU A 167 -5.37 11.31 -0.58
C LEU A 167 -6.86 11.02 -0.33
N ASP A 168 -7.18 9.79 0.05
CA ASP A 168 -8.57 9.36 0.26
C ASP A 168 -9.01 9.53 1.72
N GLY A 169 -8.06 9.72 2.64
CA GLY A 169 -8.35 10.24 3.97
C GLY A 169 -7.12 10.39 4.86
N ALA A 170 -7.32 11.05 5.99
CA ALA A 170 -6.31 11.35 6.97
C ALA A 170 -6.90 11.40 8.38
N MET A 171 -6.05 11.10 9.37
CA MET A 171 -6.38 11.19 10.80
C MET A 171 -5.23 11.89 11.54
N PRO A 172 -5.52 12.83 12.46
CA PRO A 172 -6.84 13.38 12.77
C PRO A 172 -7.41 14.35 11.70
N ASP A 173 -6.52 14.95 10.92
CA ASP A 173 -6.84 15.93 9.87
C ASP A 173 -5.71 15.90 8.83
N LEU A 174 -5.85 16.66 7.74
CA LEU A 174 -4.81 16.83 6.73
C LEU A 174 -3.60 17.62 7.21
N LEU A 175 -3.74 18.43 8.26
CA LEU A 175 -2.62 19.14 8.89
C LEU A 175 -2.06 18.30 10.05
N ASN A 176 -0.79 17.92 9.94
CA ASN A 176 -0.07 17.09 10.90
C ASN A 176 -0.79 15.75 11.23
N PRO A 177 -1.10 14.91 10.21
CA PRO A 177 -1.73 13.62 10.43
C PRO A 177 -0.80 12.63 11.16
N VAL A 178 -1.39 11.73 11.96
CA VAL A 178 -0.71 10.51 12.43
C VAL A 178 -0.88 9.34 11.46
N ALA A 179 -1.89 9.42 10.59
CA ALA A 179 -2.19 8.41 9.59
C ALA A 179 -2.81 9.02 8.34
N ILE A 180 -2.48 8.43 7.19
CA ILE A 180 -3.06 8.72 5.88
C ILE A 180 -3.39 7.41 5.15
N TRP A 181 -4.38 7.44 4.26
CA TRP A 181 -4.70 6.28 3.42
C TRP A 181 -5.09 6.62 2.00
N GLU A 182 -4.85 5.67 1.12
CA GLU A 182 -5.28 5.68 -0.28
C GLU A 182 -6.14 4.44 -0.60
N ILE A 183 -7.25 4.65 -1.30
CA ILE A 183 -8.21 3.61 -1.68
C ILE A 183 -8.11 3.33 -3.17
N LYS A 184 -7.80 2.09 -3.53
CA LYS A 184 -7.68 1.62 -4.92
C LYS A 184 -8.80 0.63 -5.23
N GLU A 185 -9.90 1.17 -5.73
CA GLU A 185 -11.14 0.44 -6.00
C GLU A 185 -11.41 0.27 -7.51
N TYR A 186 -11.56 -0.97 -7.98
CA TYR A 186 -11.65 -1.29 -9.42
C TYR A 186 -12.70 -2.37 -9.73
N TRP A 187 -13.92 -1.95 -10.09
CA TRP A 187 -15.09 -2.83 -10.36
C TRP A 187 -15.36 -3.14 -11.83
N GLY A 188 -14.43 -2.81 -12.73
CA GLY A 188 -14.59 -3.08 -14.16
C GLY A 188 -14.55 -4.58 -14.49
N LYS A 189 -15.19 -4.95 -15.62
CA LYS A 189 -15.16 -6.32 -16.17
C LYS A 189 -14.06 -6.52 -17.21
N THR A 190 -13.29 -5.48 -17.53
CA THR A 190 -12.17 -5.53 -18.48
C THR A 190 -10.85 -5.76 -17.76
N GLY A 191 -9.83 -6.26 -18.47
CA GLY A 191 -8.55 -6.72 -17.91
C GLY A 191 -7.64 -5.67 -17.25
N GLY A 192 -8.16 -4.48 -16.93
CA GLY A 192 -7.41 -3.40 -16.28
C GLY A 192 -6.47 -2.67 -17.24
N GLY A 193 -6.42 -1.34 -17.12
CA GLY A 193 -5.56 -0.48 -17.93
C GLY A 193 -4.35 0.06 -17.15
N SER A 194 -3.61 0.98 -17.77
CA SER A 194 -2.46 1.67 -17.15
C SER A 194 -2.81 2.30 -15.80
N LYS A 195 -4.05 2.78 -15.63
CA LYS A 195 -4.58 3.37 -14.39
C LYS A 195 -4.32 2.53 -13.13
N MET A 196 -4.30 1.20 -13.26
CA MET A 196 -4.04 0.31 -12.11
C MET A 196 -2.56 0.23 -11.76
N SER A 197 -1.66 0.35 -12.75
CA SER A 197 -0.24 0.56 -12.47
C SER A 197 0.01 1.95 -11.91
N ASP A 198 -0.69 2.97 -12.42
CA ASP A 198 -0.61 4.34 -11.89
C ASP A 198 -0.98 4.36 -10.41
N ALA A 199 -2.02 3.63 -9.99
CA ALA A 199 -2.36 3.47 -8.58
C ALA A 199 -1.20 2.93 -7.72
N ILE A 200 -0.40 1.99 -8.23
CA ILE A 200 0.78 1.48 -7.51
C ILE A 200 1.91 2.52 -7.50
N TYR A 201 2.11 3.24 -8.60
CA TYR A 201 3.13 4.29 -8.67
C TYR A 201 2.79 5.48 -7.77
N GLU A 202 1.52 5.82 -7.64
CA GLU A 202 1.03 6.84 -6.73
C GLU A 202 1.30 6.47 -5.27
N LEU A 203 0.95 5.24 -4.86
CA LEU A 203 1.27 4.71 -3.52
C LEU A 203 2.78 4.76 -3.26
N HIS A 204 3.58 4.37 -4.25
CA HIS A 204 5.03 4.39 -4.13
C HIS A 204 5.56 5.82 -3.98
N LEU A 205 5.06 6.78 -4.75
CA LEU A 205 5.49 8.17 -4.69
C LEU A 205 5.19 8.79 -3.32
N VAL A 206 3.96 8.64 -2.82
CA VAL A 206 3.56 9.18 -1.50
C VAL A 206 4.41 8.57 -0.40
N GLY A 207 4.54 7.24 -0.38
CA GLY A 207 5.32 6.57 0.65
C GLY A 207 6.82 6.85 0.56
N LEU A 208 7.40 7.00 -0.64
CA LEU A 208 8.80 7.36 -0.79
C LEU A 208 9.10 8.74 -0.20
N GLU A 209 8.29 9.75 -0.53
CA GLU A 209 8.47 11.10 0.02
C GLU A 209 8.27 11.14 1.53
N LEU A 210 7.32 10.36 2.08
CA LEU A 210 7.13 10.22 3.52
C LEU A 210 8.33 9.58 4.20
N ARG A 211 8.90 8.50 3.66
CA ARG A 211 10.04 7.83 4.27
C ARG A 211 11.32 8.66 4.23
N MET A 212 11.51 9.42 3.14
CA MET A 212 12.59 10.40 3.07
C MET A 212 12.42 11.52 4.11
N PHE A 213 11.19 12.00 4.30
CA PHE A 213 10.88 13.00 5.32
C PHE A 213 11.08 12.45 6.74
N GLU A 214 10.62 11.23 7.01
CA GLU A 214 10.78 10.54 8.28
C GLU A 214 12.26 10.33 8.63
N ASP A 215 13.09 9.94 7.66
CA ASP A 215 14.53 9.76 7.89
C ASP A 215 15.25 11.07 8.24
N GLU A 216 14.78 12.21 7.72
CA GLU A 216 15.37 13.51 7.98
C GLU A 216 14.92 14.11 9.31
N PHE A 217 13.62 13.98 9.64
CA PHE A 217 13.01 14.69 10.77
C PHE A 217 12.55 13.80 11.92
N ASN A 218 12.72 12.48 11.81
CA ASN A 218 12.23 11.47 12.77
C ASN A 218 10.72 11.57 13.04
N ILE A 219 9.93 11.92 12.03
CA ILE A 219 8.47 12.04 12.16
C ILE A 219 7.81 10.96 11.32
N HIS A 220 7.21 10.01 12.02
CA HIS A 220 6.49 8.92 11.38
C HIS A 220 5.01 9.28 11.17
N VAL A 221 4.55 9.11 9.94
CA VAL A 221 3.11 9.09 9.59
C VAL A 221 2.78 7.72 9.04
N ASN A 222 1.76 7.09 9.61
CA ASN A 222 1.31 5.79 9.13
C ASN A 222 0.69 5.94 7.73
N HIS A 223 1.18 5.17 6.77
CA HIS A 223 0.74 5.19 5.39
C HIS A 223 0.09 3.85 5.01
N TYR A 224 -1.22 3.91 4.76
CA TYR A 224 -2.03 2.73 4.45
C TYR A 224 -2.53 2.71 3.01
N ALA A 225 -2.57 1.52 2.42
CA ALA A 225 -3.27 1.28 1.17
C ALA A 225 -4.45 0.34 1.38
N ILE A 226 -5.60 0.64 0.78
CA ILE A 226 -6.80 -0.19 0.83
C ILE A 226 -7.17 -0.56 -0.61
N ILE A 227 -7.14 -1.85 -0.95
CA ILE A 227 -7.26 -2.32 -2.34
C ILE A 227 -8.39 -3.33 -2.49
N ASP A 228 -9.24 -3.15 -3.50
CA ASP A 228 -10.26 -4.14 -3.87
C ASP A 228 -10.62 -4.08 -5.36
N GLY A 229 -11.30 -5.12 -5.87
CA GLY A 229 -11.65 -5.24 -7.29
C GLY A 229 -11.14 -6.53 -7.92
N LYS A 230 -11.66 -7.67 -7.48
CA LYS A 230 -11.12 -9.01 -7.79
C LYS A 230 -10.83 -9.23 -9.28
N ASP A 231 -11.81 -8.95 -10.14
CA ASP A 231 -11.70 -9.27 -11.57
C ASP A 231 -10.59 -8.48 -12.27
N GLN A 232 -10.48 -7.19 -11.96
CA GLN A 232 -9.46 -6.32 -12.56
C GLN A 232 -8.07 -6.66 -12.01
N TRP A 233 -7.94 -6.80 -10.68
CA TRP A 233 -6.65 -7.12 -10.07
C TRP A 233 -6.14 -8.52 -10.42
N ASN A 234 -7.03 -9.49 -10.61
CA ASN A 234 -6.67 -10.82 -11.11
C ASN A 234 -6.07 -10.76 -12.53
N SER A 235 -6.47 -9.76 -13.33
CA SER A 235 -5.88 -9.49 -14.64
C SER A 235 -4.55 -8.71 -14.56
N ARG A 236 -4.22 -8.16 -13.38
CA ARG A 236 -3.06 -7.29 -13.11
C ARG A 236 -2.19 -7.82 -11.97
N LYS A 237 -1.95 -9.14 -11.94
CA LYS A 237 -1.17 -9.81 -10.86
C LYS A 237 0.22 -9.21 -10.63
N SER A 238 0.86 -8.69 -11.68
CA SER A 238 2.15 -7.99 -11.55
C SER A 238 2.06 -6.75 -10.67
N ASP A 239 0.96 -5.99 -10.76
CA ASP A 239 0.74 -4.78 -9.96
C ASP A 239 0.42 -5.13 -8.51
N ILE A 240 -0.34 -6.20 -8.24
CA ILE A 240 -0.55 -6.71 -6.87
C ILE A 240 0.75 -7.16 -6.23
N ARG A 241 1.62 -7.86 -6.96
CA ARG A 241 2.92 -8.23 -6.42
C ARG A 241 3.82 -7.02 -6.15
N ARG A 242 3.65 -5.91 -6.90
CA ARG A 242 4.33 -4.65 -6.59
C ARG A 242 3.75 -4.01 -5.33
N ALA A 243 2.44 -4.08 -5.08
CA ALA A 243 1.86 -3.66 -3.81
C ALA A 243 2.46 -4.44 -2.62
N VAL A 244 2.69 -5.76 -2.80
CA VAL A 244 3.44 -6.56 -1.83
C VAL A 244 4.87 -6.03 -1.66
N ASP A 245 5.56 -5.67 -2.74
CA ASP A 245 6.89 -5.06 -2.64
C ASP A 245 6.87 -3.74 -1.85
N LEU A 246 5.85 -2.89 -2.01
CA LEU A 246 5.73 -1.65 -1.22
C LEU A 246 5.49 -1.90 0.27
N LEU A 247 4.67 -2.91 0.61
CA LEU A 247 4.48 -3.33 2.00
C LEU A 247 5.77 -3.90 2.58
N TYR A 248 6.43 -4.79 1.84
CA TYR A 248 7.61 -5.48 2.33
C TYR A 248 8.87 -4.62 2.30
N SER A 249 8.89 -3.48 1.63
CA SER A 249 9.96 -2.48 1.75
C SER A 249 9.73 -1.49 2.89
N GLY A 250 8.54 -1.44 3.47
CA GLY A 250 8.16 -0.44 4.47
C GLY A 250 7.71 0.91 3.86
N ILE A 251 7.51 0.97 2.53
CA ILE A 251 6.88 2.13 1.89
C ILE A 251 5.41 2.28 2.32
N LEU A 252 4.75 1.16 2.59
CA LEU A 252 3.45 1.07 3.25
C LEU A 252 3.62 0.44 4.64
N ASP A 253 2.92 0.98 5.64
CA ASP A 253 2.90 0.38 6.98
C ASP A 253 1.99 -0.85 7.01
N GLU A 254 0.79 -0.72 6.41
CA GLU A 254 -0.12 -1.83 6.21
C GLU A 254 -0.87 -1.75 4.87
N LEU A 255 -1.19 -2.93 4.35
CA LEU A 255 -2.03 -3.11 3.16
C LEU A 255 -3.31 -3.84 3.57
N VAL A 256 -4.47 -3.24 3.34
CA VAL A 256 -5.80 -3.82 3.63
C VAL A 256 -6.44 -4.25 2.32
N VAL A 257 -6.77 -5.54 2.18
CA VAL A 257 -7.28 -6.07 0.91
C VAL A 257 -8.66 -6.69 1.03
N GLY A 258 -9.56 -6.25 0.16
CA GLY A 258 -10.88 -6.85 0.00
C GLY A 258 -11.65 -6.99 1.30
N ARG A 259 -11.98 -8.23 1.68
CA ARG A 259 -12.73 -8.55 2.91
C ARG A 259 -12.05 -8.10 4.20
N GLU A 260 -10.72 -7.94 4.20
CA GLU A 260 -9.99 -7.44 5.39
C GLU A 260 -10.45 -6.05 5.83
N VAL A 261 -11.08 -5.26 4.94
CA VAL A 261 -11.64 -3.95 5.33
C VAL A 261 -12.65 -4.08 6.48
N LEU A 262 -13.30 -5.23 6.64
CA LEU A 262 -14.29 -5.46 7.69
C LEU A 262 -13.66 -5.81 9.05
N THR A 263 -12.40 -6.25 9.07
CA THR A 263 -11.73 -6.77 10.28
C THR A 263 -10.47 -5.99 10.63
N GLU A 264 -9.59 -5.75 9.65
CA GLU A 264 -8.31 -5.06 9.85
C GLU A 264 -8.49 -3.55 9.92
N TRP A 265 -9.37 -2.98 9.10
CA TRP A 265 -9.56 -1.53 9.09
C TRP A 265 -10.12 -0.99 10.43
N PRO A 266 -11.14 -1.61 11.07
CA PRO A 266 -11.54 -1.21 12.41
C PRO A 266 -10.39 -1.25 13.44
N ARG A 267 -9.54 -2.29 13.39
CA ARG A 267 -8.36 -2.40 14.26
C ARG A 267 -7.40 -1.24 14.01
N ILE A 268 -7.05 -0.98 12.75
CA ILE A 268 -6.12 0.10 12.36
C ILE A 268 -6.64 1.46 12.82
N VAL A 269 -7.92 1.75 12.59
CA VAL A 269 -8.54 3.02 13.01
C VAL A 269 -8.52 3.18 14.53
N SER A 270 -8.73 2.09 15.28
CA SER A 270 -8.60 2.09 16.73
C SER A 270 -7.16 2.34 17.20
N GLU A 271 -6.17 1.71 16.56
CA GLU A 271 -4.74 1.94 16.84
C GLU A 271 -4.37 3.42 16.57
N CYS A 272 -4.80 3.97 15.43
CA CYS A 272 -4.55 5.38 15.08
C CYS A 272 -5.22 6.35 16.05
N SER A 273 -6.45 6.04 16.51
CA SER A 273 -7.15 6.88 17.49
C SER A 273 -6.37 6.99 18.81
N ALA A 274 -5.73 5.90 19.24
CA ALA A 274 -4.88 5.89 20.44
C ALA A 274 -3.60 6.73 20.26
N LEU A 275 -3.02 6.73 19.04
CA LEU A 275 -1.89 7.59 18.71
C LEU A 275 -2.26 9.08 18.77
N VAL A 276 -3.43 9.46 18.24
CA VAL A 276 -3.91 10.86 18.33
C VAL A 276 -4.02 11.30 19.80
N ALA A 277 -4.68 10.49 20.64
CA ALA A 277 -4.84 10.82 22.06
C ALA A 277 -3.49 11.01 22.77
N SER A 278 -2.53 10.12 22.51
CA SER A 278 -1.17 10.21 23.08
C SER A 278 -0.43 11.48 22.62
N SER A 279 -0.63 11.88 21.37
CA SER A 279 -0.04 13.08 20.79
C SER A 279 -0.58 14.36 21.42
N GLU A 280 -1.88 14.40 21.70
CA GLU A 280 -2.56 15.54 22.33
C GLU A 280 -2.17 15.68 23.80
N GLU A 281 -2.14 14.57 24.55
CA GLU A 281 -1.68 14.55 25.94
C GLU A 281 -0.27 15.12 26.08
N ALA A 282 0.64 14.70 25.21
CA ALA A 282 2.01 15.13 25.28
C ALA A 282 2.22 16.60 24.86
N ARG A 283 1.44 17.10 23.88
CA ARG A 283 1.37 18.55 23.60
C ARG A 283 0.86 19.36 24.79
N ASN A 284 -0.15 18.85 25.51
CA ASN A 284 -0.72 19.52 26.68
C ASN A 284 0.23 19.55 27.89
N LEU A 285 1.16 18.60 27.98
CA LEU A 285 2.19 18.54 29.02
C LEU A 285 3.38 19.49 28.75
N GLY A 286 3.39 20.21 27.62
CA GLY A 286 4.44 21.16 27.27
C GLY A 286 5.73 20.50 26.76
N ASP A 287 5.68 19.21 26.45
CA ASP A 287 6.78 18.57 25.71
C ASP A 287 6.82 19.16 24.30
N SER A 288 8.00 19.64 23.91
CA SER A 288 8.23 20.14 22.55
C SER A 288 7.81 19.06 21.55
N PRO A 289 7.08 19.40 20.47
CA PRO A 289 6.61 18.41 19.50
C PRO A 289 7.74 17.60 18.82
N THR A 290 8.99 17.98 19.01
CA THR A 290 10.20 17.25 18.58
C THR A 290 10.57 16.03 19.44
N SER A 291 9.93 15.77 20.58
CA SER A 291 10.29 14.63 21.46
C SER A 291 9.32 13.45 21.43
N LEU A 292 8.32 13.44 20.54
CA LEU A 292 7.18 12.51 20.65
C LEU A 292 6.94 11.56 19.48
N PHE A 293 7.84 11.54 18.48
CA PHE A 293 7.90 10.50 17.46
C PHE A 293 9.36 10.19 17.16
#